data_AF-A0A957PKL9-F1
#
_entry.id   AF-A0A957PKL9-F1
#
_cell.length_a   1.000
_cell.length_b   1.000
_cell.length_c   1.000
_cell.angle_alpha   90.00
_cell.angle_beta   90.00
_cell.angle_gamma   90.00
#
_symmetry.space_group_name_H-M   'P 1'
#
loop_
_entity.id
_entity.type
_entity.pdbx_description
1 polymer ?
#
loop_
_entity_poly.entity_id
_entity_poly.type
_entity_poly.pdbx_seq_one_letter_code
_entity_poly.pdbx_strand_id
1 'polypeptide(L)' 'DPPMFSLAGHLYSADFYAELYRVLQSRGKLFHYIGNPESKSGRSVTVGASARLTEVGFVRIQRRRDAFGVVAYKR' A
#
# COMPACT_ATOMS: atom_id res chain seq x y z
N ASP A 1 -0.12 -14.53 5.71
CA ASP A 1 -1.12 -13.59 5.17
C ASP A 1 -1.27 -12.38 6.06
N PRO A 2 -1.51 -11.18 5.49
CA PRO A 2 -1.84 -9.99 6.25
C PRO A 2 -3.15 -10.24 7.00
N PRO A 3 -3.34 -9.57 8.15
CA PRO A 3 -4.63 -9.56 8.80
C PRO A 3 -5.71 -9.07 7.82
N MET A 4 -6.91 -9.65 7.92
CA MET A 4 -8.05 -9.20 7.14
C MET A 4 -8.23 -7.68 7.31
N PHE A 5 -8.58 -6.99 6.24
CA PHE A 5 -8.82 -5.54 6.28
C PHE A 5 -9.81 -5.14 7.38
N SER A 6 -10.82 -5.98 7.65
CA SER A 6 -11.79 -5.79 8.74
C SER A 6 -11.18 -5.84 10.14
N LEU A 7 -10.03 -6.50 10.32
CA LEU A 7 -9.33 -6.65 11.59
C LEU A 7 -8.21 -5.61 11.76
N ALA A 8 -7.64 -5.11 10.66
CA ALA A 8 -6.46 -4.24 10.70
C ALA A 8 -6.52 -3.09 9.68
N GLY A 9 -7.68 -2.46 9.52
CA GLY A 9 -7.87 -1.33 8.59
C GLY A 9 -6.92 -0.15 8.86
N HIS A 10 -6.42 0.00 10.09
CA HIS A 10 -5.39 0.99 10.44
C HIS A 10 -4.08 0.79 9.67
N LEU A 11 -3.72 -0.43 9.25
CA LEU A 11 -2.54 -0.69 8.42
C LEU A 11 -2.68 -0.16 6.99
N TYR A 12 -3.89 0.29 6.61
CA TYR A 12 -4.19 0.86 5.30
C TYR A 12 -4.49 2.36 5.37
N SER A 13 -4.30 2.99 6.55
CA SER A 13 -4.58 4.42 6.75
C SER A 13 -3.46 5.30 6.19
N ALA A 14 -3.79 6.57 5.92
CA ALA A 14 -2.80 7.57 5.55
C ALA A 14 -1.78 7.78 6.67
N ASP A 15 -2.22 7.84 7.94
CA ASP A 15 -1.34 8.02 9.09
C ASP A 15 -0.28 6.93 9.18
N PHE A 16 -0.67 5.66 8.99
CA PHE A 16 0.28 4.56 8.99
C PHE A 16 1.27 4.67 7.82
N TYR A 17 0.79 5.00 6.62
CA TYR A 17 1.66 5.20 5.47
C TYR A 17 2.59 6.42 5.62
N ALA A 18 2.17 7.46 6.35
CA ALA A 18 3.01 8.61 6.65
C ALA A 18 4.17 8.22 7.56
N GLU A 19 3.94 7.38 8.57
CA GLU A 19 5.01 6.84 9.41
C GLU A 19 5.99 5.98 8.61
N LEU A 20 5.48 5.12 7.71
CA LEU A 20 6.33 4.36 6.79
C LEU A 20 7.15 5.27 5.89
N TYR A 21 6.54 6.32 5.34
CA TYR A 21 7.23 7.31 4.52
C TYR A 21 8.33 8.02 5.31
N ARG A 22 8.06 8.40 6.56
CA ARG A 22 9.01 9.08 7.45
C ARG A 22 10.27 8.25 7.71
N VAL A 23 10.12 6.97 8.00
CA VAL A 23 11.25 6.09 8.37
C VAL A 23 12.01 5.52 7.18
N LEU A 24 11.39 5.47 6.00
CA LEU A 24 12.02 4.93 4.80
C LEU A 24 13.16 5.85 4.31
N GLN A 25 14.31 5.27 3.94
CA GLN A 25 15.42 6.02 3.35
C GLN A 25 15.02 6.77 2.06
N SER A 26 15.76 7.81 1.70
CA SER A 26 15.59 8.47 0.40
C SER A 26 15.72 7.46 -0.74
N ARG A 27 14.90 7.60 -1.79
CA ARG A 27 14.82 6.64 -2.91
C ARG A 27 14.42 5.20 -2.52
N GLY A 28 13.98 4.98 -1.27
CA GLY A 28 13.51 3.70 -0.80
C GLY A 28 12.19 3.27 -1.45
N LYS A 29 11.86 1.98 -1.29
CA LYS A 29 10.63 1.38 -1.83
C LYS A 29 9.87 0.67 -0.72
N LEU A 30 8.56 0.81 -0.72
CA LEU A 30 7.64 0.07 0.13
C LEU A 30 6.91 -0.96 -0.73
N PHE A 31 6.86 -2.21 -0.28
CA PHE A 31 5.94 -3.20 -0.83
C PHE A 31 4.83 -3.43 0.19
N HIS A 32 3.58 -3.22 -0.22
CA HIS A 32 2.40 -3.52 0.59
C HIS A 32 1.67 -4.71 -0.03
N TYR A 33 1.68 -5.83 0.68
CA TYR A 33 0.89 -7.00 0.31
C TYR A 33 -0.58 -6.79 0.68
N ILE A 34 -1.49 -7.00 -0.26
CA ILE A 34 -2.93 -6.75 -0.09
C ILE A 34 -3.74 -8.05 -0.11
N GLY A 35 -3.26 -9.07 -0.84
CA GLY A 35 -4.04 -10.25 -1.22
C GLY A 35 -4.54 -10.14 -2.66
N ASN A 36 -5.40 -11.09 -3.09
CA ASN A 36 -5.78 -11.23 -4.51
C ASN A 36 -6.37 -9.92 -5.10
N PRO A 37 -5.64 -9.17 -5.94
CA PRO A 37 -6.10 -7.89 -6.47
C PRO A 37 -7.20 -8.04 -7.54
N GLU A 38 -7.43 -9.27 -8.03
CA GLU A 38 -8.51 -9.57 -8.97
C GLU A 38 -9.83 -9.91 -8.27
N SER A 39 -9.81 -10.18 -6.96
CA SER A 39 -11.03 -10.23 -6.17
C SER A 39 -11.66 -8.83 -6.07
N LYS A 40 -13.00 -8.77 -5.91
CA LYS A 40 -13.73 -7.49 -5.78
C LYS A 40 -13.22 -6.67 -4.58
N SER A 41 -12.98 -7.33 -3.44
CA SER A 41 -12.44 -6.71 -2.24
C SER A 41 -11.00 -6.25 -2.44
N GLY A 42 -10.12 -7.13 -2.96
CA GLY A 42 -8.73 -6.79 -3.24
C GLY A 42 -8.57 -5.63 -4.21
N ARG A 43 -9.45 -5.52 -5.22
CA ARG A 43 -9.46 -4.38 -6.14
C ARG A 43 -9.78 -3.05 -5.45
N SER A 44 -10.81 -3.03 -4.61
CA SER A 44 -11.19 -1.83 -3.84
C SER A 44 -10.08 -1.42 -2.87
N VAL A 45 -9.52 -2.39 -2.13
CA VAL A 45 -8.42 -2.15 -1.19
C VAL A 45 -7.18 -1.64 -1.92
N THR A 46 -6.84 -2.21 -3.09
CA THR A 46 -5.70 -1.77 -3.92
C THR A 46 -5.85 -0.31 -4.36
N VAL A 47 -7.06 0.09 -4.80
CA VAL A 47 -7.33 1.48 -5.18
C VAL A 47 -7.16 2.42 -3.99
N GLY A 48 -7.78 2.10 -2.85
CA GLY A 48 -7.69 2.94 -1.64
C GLY A 48 -6.26 3.04 -1.09
N ALA A 49 -5.52 1.93 -1.06
CA ALA A 49 -4.12 1.91 -0.65
C ALA A 49 -3.25 2.78 -1.57
N SER A 50 -3.44 2.67 -2.89
CA SER A 50 -2.68 3.45 -3.87
C SER A 50 -2.91 4.95 -3.73
N ALA A 51 -4.17 5.36 -3.48
CA ALA A 51 -4.53 6.75 -3.26
C ALA A 51 -3.84 7.32 -2.02
N ARG A 52 -3.93 6.63 -0.88
CA ARG A 52 -3.31 7.09 0.39
C ARG A 52 -1.79 7.07 0.35
N LEU A 53 -1.18 6.09 -0.32
CA LEU A 53 0.27 6.10 -0.56
C LEU A 53 0.69 7.33 -1.37
N THR A 54 -0.12 7.73 -2.35
CA THR A 54 0.15 8.94 -3.14
C THR A 54 0.00 10.20 -2.28
N GLU A 55 -1.05 10.26 -1.44
CA GLU A 55 -1.33 11.36 -0.51
C GLU A 55 -0.15 11.64 0.44
N VAL A 56 0.50 10.60 0.97
CA VAL A 56 1.65 10.76 1.89
C VAL A 56 2.99 11.02 1.19
N GLY A 57 3.01 11.09 -0.14
CA GLY A 57 4.19 11.51 -0.91
C GLY A 57 4.93 10.43 -1.70
N PHE A 58 4.44 9.19 -1.75
CA PHE A 58 4.98 8.20 -2.70
C PHE A 58 4.56 8.57 -4.13
N VAL A 59 5.46 8.39 -5.12
CA VAL A 59 5.24 8.97 -6.47
C VAL A 59 5.06 7.96 -7.61
N ARG A 60 5.47 6.71 -7.41
CA ARG A 60 5.40 5.65 -8.45
C ARG A 60 4.72 4.41 -7.89
N ILE A 61 3.40 4.38 -7.87
CA ILE A 61 2.66 3.21 -7.36
C ILE A 61 2.53 2.16 -8.47
N GLN A 62 3.14 0.98 -8.28
CA GLN A 62 3.07 -0.13 -9.22
C GLN A 62 2.29 -1.29 -8.63
N ARG A 63 1.26 -1.76 -9.34
CA ARG A 63 0.57 -3.00 -8.97
C ARG A 63 1.42 -4.21 -9.35
N ARG A 64 1.62 -5.12 -8.40
CA ARG A 64 2.29 -6.40 -8.58
C ARG A 64 1.28 -7.51 -8.40
N ARG A 65 0.58 -7.84 -9.49
CA ARG A 65 -0.47 -8.86 -9.50
C ARG A 65 0.08 -10.23 -9.14
N ASP A 66 1.26 -10.53 -9.66
CA ASP A 66 2.08 -11.72 -9.39
C ASP A 66 2.45 -11.88 -7.92
N ALA A 67 2.62 -10.77 -7.20
CA ALA A 67 2.96 -10.75 -5.79
C ALA A 67 1.79 -10.35 -4.87
N PHE A 68 0.57 -10.22 -5.41
CA PHE A 68 -0.64 -9.86 -4.65
C PHE A 68 -0.53 -8.54 -3.86
N GLY A 69 0.11 -7.51 -4.44
CA GLY A 69 0.35 -6.25 -3.73
C GLY A 69 0.70 -5.05 -4.62
N VAL A 70 1.21 -4.00 -3.98
CA VAL A 70 1.69 -2.78 -4.64
C VAL A 70 3.09 -2.41 -4.18
N VAL A 71 3.90 -1.85 -5.08
CA VAL A 71 5.19 -1.22 -4.76
C VAL A 71 5.04 0.29 -4.87
N ALA A 72 5.41 1.02 -3.83
CA ALA A 72 5.44 2.47 -3.78
C ALA A 72 6.88 2.98 -3.62
N TYR A 73 7.21 4.09 -4.28
CA TYR A 73 8.57 4.62 -4.33
C TYR A 73 8.62 6.00 -3.69
N LYS A 74 9.53 6.17 -2.72
CA LYS A 74 9.87 7.46 -2.13
C LYS A 74 10.85 8.18 -3.05
N ARG A 75 10.69 9.51 -3.21
CA ARG A 75 11.65 10.32 -3.99
C ARG A 75 12.97 10.50 -3.26
#